data_AF-A0A1H5ISV5-F1
#
_entry.id   AF-A0A1H5ISV5-F1
#
_cell.length_a   1.000
_cell.length_b   1.000
_cell.length_c   1.000
_cell.angle_alpha   90.00
_cell.angle_beta   90.00
_cell.angle_gamma   90.00
#
_symmetry.space_group_name_H-M   'P 1'
#
loop_
_entity.id
_entity.type
_entity.pdbx_description
1 polymer ?
#
loop_
_entity_poly.entity_id
_entity_poly.type
_entity_poly.pdbx_seq_one_letter_code
_entity_poly.pdbx_strand_id
1 'polypeptide(L)'
;MVTSRWTAAAPQTASPRRRGAVLERAILDAALEQLSTVGWNGLTMEGVAAGAQTGKAAVYRRWPSKEELVADALQAGLPRLEEAPDLGSVRDDLLALCRQARDAMFSRPGFALRSVIHECDPLQVERFHGVIFDGVVGPTIQLIGDIVTRGIERGEVRADAANGYVLDAIPAMMMYRNKISGSEWNDQEIEEMIDRFMLPLLLSRGA
;
A
#
# COMPACT_ATOMS: atom_id res chain seq x y z
N MET A 1 -0.01 25.37 -64.69
CA MET A 1 0.44 26.16 -63.51
C MET A 1 -0.26 25.62 -62.29
N VAL A 2 0.51 25.00 -61.40
CA VAL A 2 0.07 24.45 -60.12
C VAL A 2 -0.16 25.62 -59.16
N THR A 3 -1.32 25.69 -58.50
CA THR A 3 -1.48 26.51 -57.29
C THR A 3 -2.08 25.66 -56.19
N SER A 4 -1.34 25.62 -55.09
CA SER A 4 -1.45 24.70 -53.97
C SER A 4 -2.69 24.98 -53.11
N ARG A 5 -3.45 23.92 -52.81
CA ARG A 5 -4.48 23.92 -51.78
C ARG A 5 -3.81 23.93 -50.41
N TRP A 6 -4.05 25.00 -49.64
CA TRP A 6 -3.71 25.06 -48.23
C TRP A 6 -4.85 24.39 -47.44
N THR A 7 -4.61 23.20 -46.89
CA THR A 7 -5.52 22.58 -45.91
C THR A 7 -5.25 23.20 -44.54
N ALA A 8 -6.19 24.01 -44.06
CA ALA A 8 -6.20 24.49 -42.69
C ALA A 8 -6.31 23.29 -41.72
N ALA A 9 -5.34 23.17 -40.81
CA ALA A 9 -5.40 22.20 -39.72
C ALA A 9 -6.57 22.55 -38.79
N ALA A 10 -7.45 21.57 -38.54
CA ALA A 10 -8.55 21.71 -37.61
C ALA A 10 -8.02 21.97 -36.18
N PRO A 11 -8.68 22.83 -35.39
CA PRO A 11 -8.30 23.07 -34.01
C PRO A 11 -8.40 21.75 -33.23
N GLN A 12 -7.28 21.30 -32.66
CA GLN A 12 -7.29 20.24 -31.66
C GLN A 12 -8.20 20.69 -30.53
N THR A 13 -9.34 20.03 -30.38
CA THR A 13 -10.27 20.20 -29.27
C THR A 13 -9.49 19.98 -27.98
N ALA A 14 -9.21 21.07 -27.26
CA ALA A 14 -8.60 21.04 -25.95
C ALA A 14 -9.44 20.11 -25.07
N SER A 15 -8.84 19.00 -24.63
CA SER A 15 -9.47 18.07 -23.69
C SER A 15 -10.07 18.86 -22.52
N PRO A 16 -11.31 18.60 -22.11
CA PRO A 16 -11.96 19.37 -21.06
C PRO A 16 -11.05 19.36 -19.82
N ARG A 17 -10.60 20.56 -19.41
CA ARG A 17 -9.75 20.72 -18.21
C ARG A 17 -10.43 20.00 -17.05
N ARG A 18 -9.81 18.92 -16.54
CA ARG A 18 -10.28 18.20 -15.35
C ARG A 18 -10.45 19.22 -14.21
N ARG A 19 -11.56 19.13 -13.46
CA ARG A 19 -11.86 20.02 -12.32
C ARG A 19 -12.32 19.19 -11.11
N GLY A 20 -12.22 19.79 -9.93
CA GLY A 20 -12.66 19.17 -8.67
C GLY A 20 -11.98 17.81 -8.42
N ALA A 21 -12.77 16.84 -7.98
CA ALA A 21 -12.33 15.49 -7.61
C ALA A 21 -11.62 14.72 -8.75
N VAL A 22 -12.01 14.95 -10.01
CA VAL A 22 -11.38 14.26 -11.15
C VAL A 22 -9.93 14.72 -11.35
N LEU A 23 -9.67 16.02 -11.17
CA LEU A 23 -8.31 16.54 -11.23
C LEU A 23 -7.48 16.08 -10.03
N GLU A 24 -8.09 16.09 -8.85
CA GLU A 24 -7.46 15.64 -7.63
C GLU A 24 -7.01 14.18 -7.74
N ARG A 25 -7.91 13.29 -8.14
CA ARG A 25 -7.59 11.88 -8.36
C ARG A 25 -6.47 11.69 -9.38
N ALA A 26 -6.51 12.43 -10.50
CA ALA A 26 -5.44 12.37 -11.50
C ALA A 26 -4.07 12.81 -10.96
N ILE A 27 -4.04 13.77 -10.02
CA ILE A 27 -2.80 14.22 -9.35
C ILE A 27 -2.28 13.14 -8.40
N LEU A 28 -3.16 12.57 -7.58
CA LEU A 28 -2.79 11.49 -6.64
C LEU A 28 -2.29 10.24 -7.41
N ASP A 29 -2.98 9.84 -8.47
CA ASP A 29 -2.58 8.71 -9.31
C ASP A 29 -1.25 8.97 -10.03
N ALA A 30 -0.96 10.21 -10.45
CA ALA A 30 0.32 10.59 -11.04
C ALA A 30 1.46 10.60 -10.00
N ALA A 31 1.17 10.97 -8.76
CA ALA A 31 2.13 10.89 -7.65
C ALA A 31 2.50 9.43 -7.35
N LEU A 32 1.51 8.53 -7.28
CA LEU A 32 1.76 7.09 -7.11
C LEU A 32 2.58 6.51 -8.28
N GLU A 33 2.33 6.94 -9.54
CA GLU A 33 3.16 6.54 -10.68
C GLU A 33 4.62 6.89 -10.46
N GLN A 34 4.86 8.17 -10.16
CA GLN A 34 6.20 8.72 -9.98
C GLN A 34 6.93 7.99 -8.85
N LEU A 35 6.28 7.81 -7.70
CA LEU A 35 6.87 7.07 -6.57
C LEU A 35 7.24 5.64 -6.98
N SER A 36 6.34 4.92 -7.66
CA SER A 36 6.58 3.54 -8.06
C SER A 36 7.65 3.38 -9.15
N THR A 37 7.91 4.42 -9.95
CA THR A 37 8.83 4.37 -11.10
C THR A 37 10.20 4.98 -10.81
N VAL A 38 10.23 6.16 -10.18
CA VAL A 38 11.47 6.94 -9.96
C VAL A 38 11.80 7.13 -8.48
N GLY A 39 11.01 6.55 -7.57
CA GLY A 39 11.24 6.62 -6.14
C GLY A 39 10.88 7.97 -5.50
N TRP A 40 11.09 8.06 -4.19
CA TRP A 40 10.83 9.26 -3.40
C TRP A 40 11.77 10.41 -3.75
N ASN A 41 13.04 10.10 -3.99
CA ASN A 41 14.07 11.09 -4.32
C ASN A 41 13.93 11.62 -5.75
N GLY A 42 13.43 10.80 -6.68
CA GLY A 42 13.18 11.20 -8.07
C GLY A 42 11.85 11.93 -8.28
N LEU A 43 10.89 11.81 -7.35
CA LEU A 43 9.59 12.46 -7.48
C LEU A 43 9.71 13.99 -7.42
N THR A 44 9.06 14.68 -8.37
CA THR A 44 8.98 16.14 -8.40
C THR A 44 7.53 16.61 -8.56
N MET A 45 7.19 17.75 -7.96
CA MET A 45 5.86 18.36 -8.11
C MET A 45 5.56 18.69 -9.59
N GLU A 46 6.59 19.05 -10.35
CA GLU A 46 6.58 19.22 -11.79
C GLU A 46 6.20 17.95 -12.55
N GLY A 47 6.89 16.84 -12.23
CA GLY A 47 6.64 15.55 -12.86
C GLY A 47 5.22 15.07 -12.60
N VAL A 48 4.73 15.25 -11.37
CA VAL A 48 3.32 14.96 -11.03
C VAL A 48 2.36 15.85 -11.81
N ALA A 49 2.59 17.16 -11.87
CA ALA A 49 1.72 18.07 -12.63
C ALA A 49 1.64 17.68 -14.11
N ALA A 50 2.79 17.34 -14.71
CA ALA A 50 2.87 16.86 -16.08
C ALA A 50 2.11 15.53 -16.27
N GLY A 51 2.32 14.55 -15.39
CA GLY A 51 1.63 13.25 -15.43
C GLY A 51 0.11 13.37 -15.27
N ALA A 52 -0.35 14.30 -14.42
CA ALA A 52 -1.77 14.59 -14.23
C ALA A 52 -2.38 15.48 -15.33
N GLN A 53 -1.55 15.94 -16.29
CA GLN A 53 -1.93 16.87 -17.36
C GLN A 53 -2.51 18.19 -16.83
N THR A 54 -1.86 18.77 -15.83
CA THR A 54 -2.27 20.01 -15.17
C THR A 54 -1.10 20.99 -14.97
N GLY A 55 -1.41 22.22 -14.57
CA GLY A 55 -0.39 23.22 -14.25
C GLY A 55 0.12 23.10 -12.81
N LYS A 56 1.39 23.42 -12.59
CA LYS A 56 2.04 23.39 -11.25
C LYS A 56 1.22 24.12 -10.18
N ALA A 57 0.71 25.31 -10.52
CA ALA A 57 -0.09 26.13 -9.60
C ALA A 57 -1.36 25.42 -9.10
N ALA A 58 -1.91 24.46 -9.87
CA ALA A 58 -3.07 23.69 -9.45
C ALA A 58 -2.72 22.57 -8.45
N VAL A 59 -1.49 22.06 -8.50
CA VAL A 59 -0.95 21.09 -7.52
C VAL A 59 -0.59 21.85 -6.24
N TYR A 60 0.26 22.87 -6.33
CA TYR A 60 0.73 23.64 -5.15
C TYR A 60 -0.38 24.33 -4.35
N ARG A 61 -1.50 24.68 -4.98
CA ARG A 61 -2.66 25.24 -4.27
C ARG A 61 -3.33 24.24 -3.31
N ARG A 62 -3.23 22.93 -3.61
CA ARG A 62 -3.81 21.86 -2.79
C ARG A 62 -2.79 21.21 -1.88
N TRP A 63 -1.59 20.97 -2.41
CA TRP A 63 -0.48 20.38 -1.69
C TRP A 63 0.71 21.35 -1.74
N PRO A 64 0.91 22.14 -0.68
CA PRO A 64 2.04 23.05 -0.54
C PRO A 64 3.41 22.35 -0.65
N SER A 65 3.48 21.07 -0.27
CA SER A 65 4.71 20.29 -0.18
C SER A 65 4.60 18.92 -0.87
N LYS A 66 5.77 18.31 -1.15
CA LYS A 66 5.87 16.95 -1.72
C LYS A 66 5.32 15.93 -0.73
N GLU A 67 5.62 16.15 0.54
CA GLU A 67 5.25 15.31 1.68
C GLU A 67 3.73 15.20 1.80
N GLU A 68 3.03 16.35 1.80
CA GLU A 68 1.57 16.39 1.88
C GLU A 68 0.90 15.70 0.68
N LEU A 69 1.41 15.93 -0.54
CA LEU A 69 0.92 15.26 -1.73
C LEU A 69 1.06 13.74 -1.63
N VAL A 70 2.23 13.28 -1.19
CA VAL A 70 2.52 11.83 -1.10
C VAL A 70 1.71 11.18 0.01
N ALA A 71 1.50 11.86 1.14
CA ALA A 71 0.67 11.36 2.22
C ALA A 71 -0.76 11.10 1.75
N ASP A 72 -1.39 12.07 1.09
CA ASP A 72 -2.74 11.93 0.54
C ASP A 72 -2.80 10.89 -0.59
N ALA A 73 -1.76 10.82 -1.43
CA ALA A 73 -1.70 9.85 -2.52
C ALA A 73 -1.64 8.41 -1.99
N LEU A 74 -0.83 8.18 -0.96
CA LEU A 74 -0.75 6.89 -0.28
C LEU A 74 -2.06 6.56 0.43
N GLN A 75 -2.65 7.51 1.18
CA GLN A 75 -3.92 7.30 1.88
C GLN A 75 -5.08 6.97 0.93
N ALA A 76 -5.12 7.58 -0.26
CA ALA A 76 -6.14 7.35 -1.28
C ALA A 76 -5.85 6.14 -2.19
N GLY A 77 -4.62 5.64 -2.19
CA GLY A 77 -4.13 4.61 -3.11
C GLY A 77 -3.92 3.26 -2.47
N LEU A 78 -3.52 3.20 -1.21
CA LEU A 78 -3.20 1.95 -0.53
C LEU A 78 -4.43 1.03 -0.45
N PRO A 79 -4.29 -0.25 -0.85
CA PRO A 79 -5.36 -1.23 -0.70
C PRO A 79 -5.80 -1.33 0.75
N ARG A 80 -7.11 -1.31 0.99
CA ARG A 80 -7.68 -1.54 2.32
C ARG A 80 -8.10 -3.00 2.40
N LEU A 81 -7.51 -3.72 3.35
CA LEU A 81 -8.02 -5.01 3.77
C LEU A 81 -9.14 -4.72 4.78
N GLU A 82 -10.38 -5.00 4.40
CA GLU A 82 -11.56 -4.56 5.16
C GLU A 82 -12.13 -5.66 6.06
N GLU A 83 -12.00 -6.92 5.65
CA GLU A 83 -12.61 -8.05 6.34
C GLU A 83 -11.62 -9.21 6.49
N ALA A 84 -11.65 -9.83 7.66
CA ALA A 84 -10.81 -10.97 7.98
C ALA A 84 -11.38 -12.22 7.28
N PRO A 85 -10.57 -12.96 6.49
CA PRO A 85 -11.03 -14.21 5.88
C PRO A 85 -11.61 -15.18 6.90
N ASP A 86 -12.71 -15.86 6.56
CA ASP A 86 -13.33 -16.89 7.39
C ASP A 86 -13.62 -18.14 6.54
N LEU A 87 -12.56 -18.92 6.33
CA LEU A 87 -12.50 -20.15 5.55
C LEU A 87 -12.68 -21.40 6.44
N GLY A 88 -12.89 -21.21 7.74
CA GLY A 88 -13.21 -22.28 8.69
C GLY A 88 -12.02 -22.89 9.43
N SER A 89 -10.80 -22.36 9.24
CA SER A 89 -9.64 -22.71 10.06
C SER A 89 -8.69 -21.53 10.18
N VAL A 90 -8.04 -21.36 11.34
CA VAL A 90 -7.07 -20.27 11.56
C VAL A 90 -5.93 -20.32 10.56
N ARG A 91 -5.49 -21.53 10.18
CA ARG A 91 -4.45 -21.71 9.17
C ARG A 91 -4.87 -21.09 7.85
N ASP A 92 -6.02 -21.47 7.33
CA ASP A 92 -6.46 -21.05 5.99
C ASP A 92 -6.81 -19.55 5.98
N ASP A 93 -7.37 -19.04 7.08
CA ASP A 93 -7.65 -17.62 7.28
C ASP A 93 -6.37 -16.78 7.21
N LEU A 94 -5.32 -17.19 7.94
CA LEU A 94 -4.03 -16.50 7.94
C LEU A 94 -3.32 -16.60 6.59
N LEU A 95 -3.38 -17.76 5.91
CA LEU A 95 -2.82 -17.90 4.56
C LEU A 95 -3.49 -16.96 3.55
N ALA A 96 -4.82 -16.90 3.59
CA ALA A 96 -5.59 -16.01 2.72
C ALA A 96 -5.23 -14.55 2.99
N LEU A 97 -5.16 -14.14 4.26
CA LEU A 97 -4.79 -12.78 4.64
C LEU A 97 -3.35 -12.44 4.23
N CYS A 98 -2.38 -13.35 4.42
CA CYS A 98 -0.99 -13.12 4.02
C CYS A 98 -0.83 -12.98 2.49
N ARG A 99 -1.61 -13.73 1.70
CA ARG A 99 -1.63 -13.58 0.23
C ARG A 99 -2.19 -12.22 -0.18
N GLN A 100 -3.29 -11.78 0.43
CA GLN A 100 -3.85 -10.44 0.19
C GLN A 100 -2.86 -9.34 0.59
N ALA A 101 -2.19 -9.49 1.74
CA ALA A 101 -1.18 -8.55 2.22
C ALA A 101 0.05 -8.50 1.30
N ARG A 102 0.50 -9.64 0.77
CA ARG A 102 1.54 -9.70 -0.27
C ARG A 102 1.09 -8.96 -1.52
N ASP A 103 -0.09 -9.26 -2.04
CA ASP A 103 -0.58 -8.65 -3.28
C ASP A 103 -0.72 -7.12 -3.11
N ALA A 104 -1.12 -6.66 -1.93
CA ALA A 104 -1.12 -5.24 -1.57
C ALA A 104 0.31 -4.66 -1.50
N MET A 105 1.26 -5.37 -0.89
CA MET A 105 2.67 -4.96 -0.78
C MET A 105 3.33 -4.79 -2.15
N PHE A 106 3.03 -5.67 -3.11
CA PHE A 106 3.59 -5.63 -4.48
C PHE A 106 2.67 -4.91 -5.48
N SER A 107 1.59 -4.29 -5.01
CA SER A 107 0.80 -3.37 -5.83
C SER A 107 1.57 -2.07 -6.11
N ARG A 108 1.14 -1.30 -7.10
CA ARG A 108 1.72 0.02 -7.41
C ARG A 108 1.74 0.97 -6.19
N PRO A 109 0.64 1.13 -5.42
CA PRO A 109 0.68 1.86 -4.15
C PRO A 109 1.62 1.25 -3.10
N GLY A 110 1.75 -0.08 -3.06
CA GLY A 110 2.71 -0.77 -2.18
C GLY A 110 4.17 -0.44 -2.52
N PHE A 111 4.53 -0.47 -3.81
CA PHE A 111 5.83 -0.01 -4.28
C PHE A 111 6.07 1.48 -3.96
N ALA A 112 5.06 2.33 -4.13
CA ALA A 112 5.15 3.74 -3.77
C ALA A 112 5.45 3.94 -2.28
N LEU A 113 4.73 3.23 -1.40
CA LEU A 113 4.97 3.23 0.04
C LEU A 113 6.38 2.74 0.37
N ARG A 114 6.83 1.68 -0.31
CA ARG A 114 8.18 1.13 -0.16
C ARG A 114 9.24 2.18 -0.46
N SER A 115 9.14 2.90 -1.56
CA SER A 115 10.09 3.97 -1.90
C SER A 115 10.17 5.04 -0.80
N VAL A 116 9.03 5.44 -0.23
CA VAL A 116 9.02 6.36 0.92
C VAL A 116 9.76 5.77 2.12
N ILE A 117 9.48 4.51 2.50
CA ILE A 117 10.12 3.85 3.65
C ILE A 117 11.65 3.68 3.47
N HIS A 118 12.15 3.54 2.24
CA HIS A 118 13.57 3.28 1.96
C HIS A 118 14.39 4.56 1.77
N GLU A 119 13.81 5.59 1.17
CA GLU A 119 14.54 6.76 0.71
C GLU A 119 14.24 8.03 1.53
N CYS A 120 13.12 8.07 2.27
CA CYS A 120 12.77 9.22 3.11
C CYS A 120 13.64 9.25 4.36
N ASP A 121 14.09 10.45 4.74
CA ASP A 121 14.87 10.66 5.95
C ASP A 121 14.04 10.25 7.18
N PRO A 122 14.60 9.47 8.14
CA PRO A 122 13.91 9.08 9.38
C PRO A 122 13.26 10.25 10.14
N LEU A 123 13.81 11.46 10.07
CA LEU A 123 13.25 12.66 10.71
C LEU A 123 11.97 13.17 10.02
N GLN A 124 11.74 12.79 8.76
CA GLN A 124 10.55 13.13 7.98
C GLN A 124 9.49 12.01 7.99
N VAL A 125 9.87 10.79 8.37
CA VAL A 125 8.99 9.61 8.48
C VAL A 125 7.85 9.81 9.46
N GLU A 126 8.02 10.64 10.50
CA GLU A 126 6.94 10.97 11.46
C GLU A 126 5.67 11.48 10.75
N ARG A 127 5.82 12.24 9.65
CA ARG A 127 4.68 12.74 8.87
C ARG A 127 3.93 11.64 8.13
N PHE A 128 4.63 10.56 7.80
CA PHE A 128 4.06 9.37 7.16
C PHE A 128 3.63 8.32 8.18
N HIS A 129 4.00 8.46 9.45
CA HIS A 129 3.68 7.50 10.49
C HIS A 129 2.17 7.27 10.59
N GLY A 130 1.36 8.35 10.58
CA GLY A 130 -0.10 8.21 10.56
C GLY A 130 -0.61 7.45 9.33
N VAL A 131 -0.11 7.78 8.13
CA VAL A 131 -0.53 7.09 6.89
C VAL A 131 -0.13 5.61 6.88
N ILE A 132 1.08 5.30 7.34
CA ILE A 132 1.60 3.93 7.41
C ILE A 132 0.86 3.15 8.50
N PHE A 133 0.75 3.72 9.70
CA PHE A 133 0.19 3.03 10.85
C PHE A 133 -1.33 2.91 10.72
N ASP A 134 -2.04 4.01 10.53
CA ASP A 134 -3.51 4.01 10.46
C ASP A 134 -4.03 3.40 9.16
N GLY A 135 -3.27 3.53 8.07
CA GLY A 135 -3.67 3.04 6.75
C GLY A 135 -3.31 1.59 6.45
N VAL A 136 -2.25 1.05 7.07
CA VAL A 136 -1.72 -0.29 6.72
C VAL A 136 -1.52 -1.18 7.94
N VAL A 137 -0.75 -0.72 8.93
CA VAL A 137 -0.33 -1.57 10.06
C VAL A 137 -1.50 -1.88 10.98
N GLY A 138 -2.20 -0.86 11.45
CA GLY A 138 -3.35 -0.96 12.35
C GLY A 138 -4.46 -1.87 11.79
N PRO A 139 -4.95 -1.63 10.56
CA PRO A 139 -5.95 -2.51 9.94
C PRO A 139 -5.47 -3.96 9.83
N THR A 140 -4.22 -4.20 9.40
CA THR A 140 -3.69 -5.57 9.29
C THR A 140 -3.65 -6.28 10.65
N ILE A 141 -3.21 -5.59 11.70
CA ILE A 141 -3.17 -6.12 13.07
C ILE A 141 -4.58 -6.45 13.57
N GLN A 142 -5.57 -5.58 13.27
CA GLN A 142 -6.97 -5.84 13.63
C GLN A 142 -7.49 -7.11 12.97
N LEU A 143 -7.26 -7.30 11.67
CA LEU A 143 -7.69 -8.49 10.95
C LEU A 143 -7.04 -9.78 11.48
N ILE A 144 -5.76 -9.74 11.82
CA ILE A 144 -5.08 -10.88 12.47
C ILE A 144 -5.70 -11.14 13.84
N GLY A 145 -6.00 -10.09 14.61
CA GLY A 145 -6.69 -10.19 15.90
C GLY A 145 -8.05 -10.85 15.80
N ASP A 146 -8.83 -10.52 14.77
CA ASP A 146 -10.13 -11.13 14.52
C ASP A 146 -10.02 -12.63 14.20
N ILE A 147 -9.04 -13.02 13.35
CA ILE A 147 -8.78 -14.42 13.03
C ILE A 147 -8.35 -15.20 14.29
N VAL A 148 -7.43 -14.64 15.08
CA VAL A 148 -6.95 -15.27 16.32
C VAL A 148 -8.09 -15.41 17.33
N THR A 149 -8.93 -14.39 17.49
CA THR A 149 -10.07 -14.41 18.40
C THR A 149 -11.09 -15.48 17.99
N ARG A 150 -11.45 -15.56 16.70
CA ARG A 150 -12.30 -16.65 16.19
C ARG A 150 -11.67 -18.02 16.42
N GLY A 151 -10.36 -18.14 16.23
CA GLY A 151 -9.62 -19.36 16.54
C GLY A 151 -9.73 -19.80 17.99
N ILE A 152 -9.71 -18.85 18.93
CA ILE A 152 -9.90 -19.11 20.37
C ILE A 152 -11.33 -19.59 20.62
N GLU A 153 -12.33 -18.93 20.04
CA GLU A 153 -13.74 -19.32 20.18
C GLU A 153 -14.03 -20.73 19.63
N ARG A 154 -13.35 -21.13 18.55
CA ARG A 154 -13.41 -22.49 17.98
C ARG A 154 -12.59 -23.52 18.76
N GLY A 155 -11.77 -23.10 19.72
CA GLY A 155 -10.86 -23.98 20.47
C GLY A 155 -9.63 -24.45 19.68
N GLU A 156 -9.34 -23.83 18.52
CA GLU A 156 -8.14 -24.09 17.73
C GLU A 156 -6.90 -23.41 18.35
N VAL A 157 -7.08 -22.24 18.96
CA VAL A 157 -5.98 -21.37 19.43
C VAL A 157 -6.00 -21.22 20.95
N ARG A 158 -4.82 -21.12 21.58
CA ARG A 158 -4.68 -20.89 23.02
C ARG A 158 -5.26 -19.52 23.42
N ALA A 159 -5.91 -19.47 24.59
CA ALA A 159 -6.67 -18.30 25.04
C ALA A 159 -5.83 -17.01 25.24
N ASP A 160 -4.53 -17.13 25.46
CA ASP A 160 -3.60 -15.99 25.66
C ASP A 160 -2.84 -15.59 24.38
N ALA A 161 -3.19 -16.16 23.21
CA ALA A 161 -2.56 -15.83 21.94
C ALA A 161 -2.90 -14.44 21.41
N ALA A 162 -4.01 -13.83 21.83
CA ALA A 162 -4.43 -12.49 21.41
C ALA A 162 -3.64 -11.38 22.13
N ASN A 163 -2.31 -11.40 21.98
CA ASN A 163 -1.40 -10.41 22.56
C ASN A 163 -0.58 -9.71 21.46
N GLY A 164 -0.08 -8.51 21.75
CA GLY A 164 0.60 -7.65 20.78
C GLY A 164 1.73 -8.34 20.03
N TYR A 165 2.58 -9.12 20.72
CA TYR A 165 3.71 -9.80 20.06
C TYR A 165 3.28 -10.84 19.02
N VAL A 166 2.17 -11.54 19.26
CA VAL A 166 1.62 -12.51 18.31
C VAL A 166 1.01 -11.79 17.11
N LEU A 167 0.26 -10.72 17.35
CA LEU A 167 -0.38 -9.95 16.27
C LEU A 167 0.66 -9.21 15.40
N ASP A 168 1.76 -8.77 16.00
CA ASP A 168 2.88 -8.13 15.29
C ASP A 168 3.71 -9.12 14.47
N ALA A 169 3.64 -10.42 14.76
CA ALA A 169 4.58 -11.41 14.25
C ALA A 169 4.56 -11.53 12.72
N ILE A 170 3.36 -11.61 12.12
CA ILE A 170 3.18 -11.67 10.66
C ILE A 170 3.66 -10.38 9.98
N PRO A 171 3.12 -9.18 10.29
CA PRO A 171 3.52 -7.96 9.61
C PRO A 171 5.01 -7.66 9.81
N ALA A 172 5.57 -7.93 10.99
CA ALA A 172 7.00 -7.76 11.25
C ALA A 172 7.85 -8.71 10.40
N MET A 173 7.50 -9.99 10.31
CA MET A 173 8.23 -10.95 9.49
C MET A 173 8.14 -10.62 8.01
N MET A 174 6.93 -10.28 7.54
CA MET A 174 6.67 -9.86 6.16
C MET A 174 7.54 -8.66 5.75
N MET A 175 7.54 -7.63 6.59
CA MET A 175 8.35 -6.44 6.39
C MET A 175 9.85 -6.75 6.43
N TYR A 176 10.30 -7.51 7.45
CA TYR A 176 11.72 -7.86 7.62
C TYR A 176 12.26 -8.63 6.41
N ARG A 177 11.59 -9.71 5.98
CA ARG A 177 12.09 -10.52 4.86
C ARG A 177 12.03 -9.79 3.54
N ASN A 178 11.00 -8.96 3.30
CA ASN A 178 10.95 -8.14 2.10
C ASN A 178 12.08 -7.09 2.08
N LYS A 179 12.25 -6.35 3.18
CA LYS A 179 13.19 -5.24 3.27
C LYS A 179 14.64 -5.68 3.37
N ILE A 180 14.92 -6.68 4.19
CA ILE A 180 16.29 -7.10 4.54
C ILE A 180 16.73 -8.30 3.71
N SER A 181 15.84 -9.25 3.46
CA SER A 181 16.18 -10.50 2.75
C SER A 181 15.82 -10.48 1.26
N GLY A 182 15.14 -9.45 0.77
CA GLY A 182 14.70 -9.35 -0.63
C GLY A 182 13.63 -10.38 -1.02
N SER A 183 12.90 -10.94 -0.04
CA SER A 183 11.85 -11.92 -0.29
C SER A 183 10.65 -11.28 -1.02
N GLU A 184 10.11 -12.03 -1.98
CA GLU A 184 8.88 -11.70 -2.71
C GLU A 184 7.64 -12.39 -2.12
N TRP A 185 7.81 -13.16 -1.03
CA TRP A 185 6.73 -13.90 -0.37
C TRP A 185 5.97 -14.80 -1.34
N ASN A 186 6.69 -15.70 -2.02
CA ASN A 186 6.00 -16.72 -2.82
C ASN A 186 5.10 -17.61 -1.94
N ASP A 187 4.17 -18.35 -2.55
CA ASP A 187 3.19 -19.14 -1.78
C ASP A 187 3.85 -20.13 -0.81
N GLN A 188 4.97 -20.72 -1.18
CA GLN A 188 5.72 -21.62 -0.30
C GLN A 188 6.28 -20.89 0.93
N GLU A 189 6.85 -19.69 0.77
CA GLU A 189 7.35 -18.89 1.90
C GLU A 189 6.24 -18.51 2.88
N ILE A 190 5.06 -18.15 2.35
CA ILE A 190 3.87 -17.84 3.16
C ILE A 190 3.42 -19.10 3.92
N GLU A 191 3.31 -20.23 3.23
CA GLU A 191 2.95 -21.52 3.83
C GLU A 191 3.93 -21.93 4.93
N GLU A 192 5.24 -21.82 4.68
CA GLU A 192 6.26 -22.14 5.69
C GLU A 192 6.21 -21.19 6.90
N MET A 193 5.97 -19.89 6.70
CA MET A 193 5.79 -18.94 7.79
C MET A 193 4.57 -19.30 8.65
N ILE A 194 3.44 -19.64 8.02
CA ILE A 194 2.23 -20.00 8.76
C ILE A 194 2.43 -21.34 9.48
N ASP A 195 2.87 -22.37 8.78
CA ASP A 195 2.90 -23.74 9.31
C ASP A 195 4.01 -23.98 10.31
N ARG A 196 5.20 -23.39 10.10
CA ARG A 196 6.38 -23.67 10.92
C ARG A 196 6.62 -22.64 12.01
N PHE A 197 5.98 -21.47 11.92
CA PHE A 197 6.16 -20.41 12.90
C PHE A 197 4.83 -19.98 13.53
N MET A 198 3.85 -19.52 12.76
CA MET A 198 2.61 -18.98 13.36
C MET A 198 1.77 -20.04 14.05
N LEU A 199 1.47 -21.16 13.41
CA LEU A 199 0.65 -22.22 14.03
C LEU A 199 1.31 -22.77 15.31
N PRO A 200 2.60 -23.12 15.35
CA PRO A 200 3.24 -23.54 16.60
C PRO A 200 3.22 -22.50 17.73
N LEU A 201 3.09 -21.21 17.42
CA LEU A 201 2.92 -20.15 18.42
C LEU A 201 1.49 -20.04 18.93
N LEU A 202 0.50 -20.26 18.05
CA LEU A 202 -0.93 -20.14 18.32
C LEU A 202 -1.54 -21.38 18.97
N LEU A 203 -1.08 -22.57 18.58
CA LEU A 203 -1.58 -23.82 19.10
C LEU A 203 -0.98 -24.10 20.47
N SER A 204 -1.76 -24.67 21.40
CA SER A 204 -1.17 -25.16 22.64
C SER A 204 -0.21 -26.31 22.30
N ARG A 205 1.08 -26.15 22.61
CA ARG A 205 1.93 -27.33 22.77
C ARG A 205 1.35 -28.10 23.95
N GLY A 206 0.78 -29.28 23.69
CA GLY A 206 0.18 -30.11 24.73
C GLY A 206 1.09 -30.18 25.96
N ALA A 207 0.51 -29.92 27.12
CA ALA A 207 1.04 -30.35 28.40
C ALA A 207 1.06 -31.89 28.47
#